data_AF-A0A151AAM7-F1
#
_entry.id   AF-A0A151AAM7-F1
#
_cell.length_a   1.000
_cell.length_b   1.000
_cell.length_c   1.000
_cell.angle_alpha   90.00
_cell.angle_beta   90.00
_cell.angle_gamma   90.00
#
_symmetry.space_group_name_H-M   'P 1'
#
loop_
_entity.id
_entity.type
_entity.pdbx_description
1 polymer ?
#
loop_
_entity_poly.entity_id
_entity_poly.type
_entity_poly.pdbx_seq_one_letter_code
_entity_poly.pdbx_strand_id
1 'polypeptide(L)'
;MVNFGPCDSVPEEFEGRQFDIHNPQVTLMRTTPEENAQLGNIIAEKLNTATGPTALTVPLGGVSIIDIDGEDFHDPEADTALFEALRDHINGDVELIEMETAINDETFAITIAEKLDEYMRNTGTGPVS
;
A
#
# COMPACT_ATOMS: atom_id res chain seq x y z
N MET A 1 4.65 4.49 -5.15
CA MET A 1 5.80 5.30 -5.63
C MET A 1 6.98 4.40 -5.99
N VAL A 2 7.77 4.79 -6.99
CA VAL A 2 9.05 4.16 -7.37
C VAL A 2 10.19 5.12 -7.01
N ASN A 3 11.26 4.61 -6.40
CA ASN A 3 12.40 5.42 -5.97
C ASN A 3 13.51 5.39 -7.02
N PHE A 4 14.04 6.57 -7.33
CA PHE A 4 15.26 6.77 -8.11
C PHE A 4 16.29 7.58 -7.31
N GLY A 5 17.48 7.72 -7.89
CA GLY A 5 18.51 8.63 -7.39
C GLY A 5 18.18 10.11 -7.69
N PRO A 6 19.21 10.95 -7.86
CA PRO A 6 19.05 12.31 -8.37
C PRO A 6 18.21 12.36 -9.66
N CYS A 7 17.50 13.46 -9.89
CA CYS A 7 16.55 13.59 -11.01
C CYS A 7 17.20 13.36 -12.38
N ASP A 8 18.45 13.77 -12.58
CA ASP A 8 19.22 13.54 -13.81
C ASP A 8 19.69 12.08 -13.99
N SER A 9 19.51 11.22 -12.99
CA SER A 9 19.77 9.79 -13.06
C SER A 9 18.54 8.95 -13.40
N VAL A 10 17.35 9.58 -13.47
CA VAL A 10 16.12 8.88 -13.85
C VAL A 10 16.22 8.44 -15.32
N PRO A 11 16.00 7.14 -15.64
CA PRO A 11 16.05 6.66 -17.01
C PRO A 11 15.10 7.40 -17.97
N GLU A 12 15.55 7.66 -19.20
CA GLU A 12 14.77 8.38 -20.23
C GLU A 12 13.43 7.71 -20.57
N GLU A 13 13.31 6.39 -20.36
CA GLU A 13 12.04 5.67 -20.58
C GLU A 13 10.90 6.14 -19.64
N PHE A 14 11.24 6.80 -18.54
CA PHE A 14 10.29 7.41 -17.61
C PHE A 14 10.08 8.91 -17.84
N GLU A 15 10.56 9.46 -18.96
CA GLU A 15 10.29 10.85 -19.32
C GLU A 15 8.77 11.12 -19.39
N GLY A 16 8.34 12.27 -18.85
CA GLY A 16 6.93 12.66 -18.80
C GLY A 16 6.13 12.02 -17.66
N ARG A 17 6.74 11.17 -16.84
CA ARG A 17 6.15 10.69 -15.59
C ARG A 17 6.11 11.82 -14.55
N GLN A 18 5.23 11.67 -13.58
CA GLN A 18 5.13 12.60 -12.46
C GLN A 18 6.19 12.30 -11.42
N PHE A 19 7.04 13.29 -11.15
CA PHE A 19 8.14 13.20 -10.20
C PHE A 19 7.97 14.15 -9.02
N ASP A 20 8.34 13.68 -7.83
CA ASP A 20 8.61 14.51 -6.65
C ASP A 20 10.12 14.47 -6.36
N ILE A 21 10.77 15.64 -6.34
CA ILE A 21 12.20 15.75 -6.00
C ILE A 21 12.29 15.86 -4.48
N HIS A 22 12.17 14.72 -3.80
CA HIS A 22 12.18 14.66 -2.35
C HIS A 22 13.43 15.30 -1.73
N ASN A 23 14.61 15.06 -2.33
CA ASN A 23 15.86 15.75 -2.01
C ASN A 23 16.88 15.63 -3.17
N PRO A 24 18.05 16.29 -3.11
CA PRO A 24 19.04 16.24 -4.19
C PRO A 24 19.59 14.84 -4.54
N GLN A 25 19.29 13.80 -3.74
CA GLN A 25 19.74 12.42 -3.95
C GLN A 25 18.60 11.46 -4.26
N VAL A 26 17.34 11.88 -4.12
CA VAL A 26 16.17 11.00 -4.21
C VAL A 26 15.07 11.70 -5.02
N THR A 27 14.63 11.01 -6.05
CA THR A 27 13.46 11.37 -6.87
C THR A 27 12.43 10.27 -6.75
N LEU A 28 11.21 10.63 -6.38
CA LEU A 28 10.08 9.72 -6.33
C LEU A 28 9.32 9.84 -7.65
N MET A 29 8.86 8.71 -8.19
CA MET A 29 7.97 8.66 -9.34
C MET A 29 6.60 8.13 -8.92
N ARG A 30 5.53 8.82 -9.31
CA ARG A 30 4.15 8.36 -9.08
C ARG A 30 3.87 7.14 -9.95
N THR A 31 3.30 6.10 -9.34
CA THR A 31 2.86 4.90 -10.05
C THR A 31 1.54 5.16 -10.78
N THR A 32 1.37 4.64 -11.98
CA THR A 32 0.13 4.79 -12.77
C THR A 32 -0.99 3.88 -12.26
N PRO A 33 -2.25 4.09 -12.68
CA PRO A 33 -3.32 3.13 -12.43
C PRO A 33 -3.02 1.72 -12.95
N GLU A 34 -2.41 1.59 -14.13
CA GLU A 34 -2.03 0.29 -14.68
C GLU A 34 -0.97 -0.42 -13.83
N GLU A 35 0.08 0.30 -13.39
CA GLU A 35 1.09 -0.23 -12.48
C GLU A 35 0.49 -0.61 -11.12
N ASN A 36 -0.46 0.17 -10.61
CA ASN A 36 -1.15 -0.10 -9.35
C ASN A 36 -2.05 -1.33 -9.43
N ALA A 37 -2.78 -1.53 -10.53
CA ALA A 37 -3.54 -2.76 -10.76
C ALA A 37 -2.61 -3.99 -10.80
N GLN A 38 -1.46 -3.88 -11.47
CA GLN A 38 -0.45 -4.95 -11.49
C GLN A 38 0.10 -5.23 -10.09
N LEU A 39 0.38 -4.19 -9.30
CA LEU A 39 0.82 -4.34 -7.91
C LEU A 39 -0.24 -5.03 -7.05
N GLY A 40 -1.52 -4.67 -7.20
CA GLY A 40 -2.63 -5.32 -6.51
C GLY A 40 -2.70 -6.81 -6.81
N ASN A 41 -2.56 -7.20 -8.08
CA ASN A 41 -2.51 -8.60 -8.49
C ASN A 41 -1.33 -9.35 -7.85
N ILE A 42 -0.13 -8.76 -7.89
CA ILE A 42 1.09 -9.37 -7.31
C ILE A 42 0.94 -9.55 -5.80
N ILE A 43 0.35 -8.59 -5.09
CA ILE A 43 0.11 -8.66 -3.65
C ILE A 43 -0.90 -9.77 -3.36
N ALA A 44 -2.04 -9.78 -4.04
CA ALA A 44 -3.08 -10.79 -3.87
C ALA A 44 -2.56 -12.21 -4.12
N GLU A 45 -1.80 -12.42 -5.20
CA GLU A 45 -1.15 -13.70 -5.50
C GLU A 45 -0.29 -14.20 -4.33
N LYS A 46 0.50 -13.31 -3.73
CA LYS A 46 1.36 -13.67 -2.58
C LYS A 46 0.53 -14.00 -1.34
N LEU A 47 -0.46 -13.18 -1.02
CA LEU A 47 -1.33 -13.40 0.15
C LEU A 47 -2.08 -14.73 0.04
N ASN A 48 -2.55 -15.08 -1.15
CA ASN A 48 -3.24 -16.34 -1.42
C ASN A 48 -2.38 -17.60 -1.20
N THR A 49 -1.05 -17.46 -1.14
CA THR A 49 -0.15 -18.58 -0.84
C THR A 49 0.17 -18.76 0.64
N ALA A 50 -0.32 -17.85 1.50
CA ALA A 50 -0.08 -17.93 2.93
C ALA A 50 -0.78 -19.17 3.52
N THR A 51 -0.11 -19.86 4.44
CA THR A 51 -0.62 -21.09 5.08
C THR A 51 -1.14 -20.86 6.50
N GLY A 52 -1.15 -19.62 6.97
CA GLY A 52 -1.63 -19.22 8.29
C GLY A 52 -2.63 -18.08 8.21
N PRO A 53 -3.19 -17.66 9.36
CA PRO A 53 -4.08 -16.50 9.42
C PRO A 53 -3.46 -15.28 8.73
N THR A 54 -4.20 -14.69 7.81
CA THR A 54 -3.72 -13.60 6.96
C THR A 54 -4.80 -12.53 6.86
N ALA A 55 -4.40 -11.27 7.10
CA ALA A 55 -5.25 -10.11 6.92
C ALA A 55 -4.53 -9.07 6.05
N LEU A 56 -5.32 -8.33 5.28
CA LEU A 56 -4.90 -7.18 4.49
C LEU A 56 -5.72 -5.96 4.92
N THR A 57 -5.06 -4.95 5.47
CA THR A 57 -5.70 -3.66 5.80
C THR A 57 -5.42 -2.65 4.70
N VAL A 58 -6.47 -2.02 4.15
CA VAL A 58 -6.40 -1.07 3.04
C VAL A 58 -6.82 0.33 3.49
N PRO A 59 -5.95 1.35 3.32
CA PRO A 59 -6.27 2.74 3.66
C PRO A 59 -6.93 3.45 2.48
N LEU A 60 -8.27 3.50 2.47
CA LEU A 60 -9.04 4.10 1.37
C LEU A 60 -8.80 5.62 1.21
N GLY A 61 -8.23 6.27 2.22
CA GLY A 61 -7.88 7.69 2.20
C GLY A 61 -6.47 8.01 1.68
N GLY A 62 -5.72 7.03 1.18
CA GLY A 62 -4.40 7.23 0.56
C GLY A 62 -3.30 6.34 1.14
N VAL A 63 -2.37 5.88 0.28
CA VAL A 63 -1.32 4.91 0.64
C VAL A 63 0.00 5.55 1.09
N SER A 64 0.10 6.87 1.11
CA SER A 64 1.29 7.59 1.61
C SER A 64 0.95 9.01 2.06
N ILE A 65 1.89 9.69 2.72
CA ILE A 65 1.69 11.08 3.16
C ILE A 65 1.51 12.07 2.00
N ILE A 66 2.10 11.76 0.83
CA ILE A 66 2.00 12.59 -0.37
C ILE A 66 0.87 12.12 -1.32
N ASP A 67 0.10 11.14 -0.90
CA ASP A 67 -0.98 10.51 -1.68
C ASP A 67 -2.34 10.74 -1.01
N ILE A 68 -2.58 11.97 -0.60
CA ILE A 68 -3.83 12.40 0.04
C ILE A 68 -4.32 13.68 -0.62
N ASP A 69 -5.60 14.04 -0.45
CA ASP A 69 -6.18 15.21 -1.09
C ASP A 69 -5.33 16.48 -0.88
N GLY A 70 -4.99 17.15 -1.99
CA GLY A 70 -4.15 18.34 -2.02
C GLY A 70 -2.63 18.11 -2.10
N GLU A 71 -2.14 16.87 -2.02
CA GLU A 71 -0.72 16.54 -2.12
C GLU A 71 -0.29 16.10 -3.53
N ASP A 72 1.02 16.16 -3.80
CA ASP A 72 1.58 16.00 -5.14
C ASP A 72 1.20 14.68 -5.80
N PHE A 73 1.18 13.58 -5.05
CA PHE A 73 0.93 12.25 -5.59
C PHE A 73 -0.54 11.84 -5.46
N HIS A 74 -1.47 12.72 -5.08
CA HIS A 74 -2.88 12.36 -4.98
C HIS A 74 -3.45 11.94 -6.33
N ASP A 75 -3.83 10.67 -6.45
CA ASP A 75 -4.44 10.10 -7.65
C ASP A 75 -5.46 9.01 -7.26
N PRO A 76 -6.74 9.37 -7.11
CA PRO A 76 -7.80 8.42 -6.76
C PRO A 76 -7.99 7.29 -7.77
N GLU A 77 -7.64 7.50 -9.05
CA GLU A 77 -7.75 6.45 -10.07
C GLU A 77 -6.69 5.37 -9.85
N ALA A 78 -5.47 5.78 -9.49
CA ALA A 78 -4.40 4.86 -9.14
C ALA A 78 -4.70 4.05 -7.87
N ASP A 79 -5.25 4.70 -6.85
CA ASP A 79 -5.61 4.02 -5.60
C ASP A 79 -6.78 3.04 -5.82
N THR A 80 -7.80 3.47 -6.57
CA THR A 80 -8.93 2.62 -6.95
C THR A 80 -8.45 1.38 -7.71
N ALA A 81 -7.55 1.56 -8.69
CA ALA A 81 -6.99 0.45 -9.46
C ALA A 81 -6.24 -0.57 -8.58
N LEU A 82 -5.48 -0.10 -7.58
CA LEU A 82 -4.84 -0.99 -6.60
C LEU A 82 -5.87 -1.74 -5.77
N PHE A 83 -6.85 -1.04 -5.21
CA PHE A 83 -7.82 -1.61 -4.28
C PHE A 83 -8.80 -2.58 -4.97
N GLU A 84 -9.26 -2.27 -6.18
CA GLU A 84 -10.08 -3.18 -6.98
C GLU A 84 -9.30 -4.44 -7.35
N ALA A 85 -8.05 -4.30 -7.82
CA ALA A 85 -7.21 -5.46 -8.11
C ALA A 85 -7.01 -6.36 -6.88
N LEU A 86 -6.83 -5.78 -5.69
CA LEU A 86 -6.77 -6.54 -4.44
C LEU A 86 -8.10 -7.26 -4.15
N ARG A 87 -9.24 -6.55 -4.16
CA ARG A 87 -10.57 -7.12 -3.88
C ARG A 87 -10.92 -8.27 -4.82
N ASP A 88 -10.58 -8.14 -6.10
CA ASP A 88 -10.94 -9.11 -7.13
C ASP A 88 -10.08 -10.38 -7.07
N HIS A 89 -8.85 -10.31 -6.55
CA HIS A 89 -7.88 -11.40 -6.64
C HIS A 89 -7.52 -12.04 -5.30
N ILE A 90 -7.77 -11.43 -4.16
CA ILE A 90 -7.61 -12.12 -2.86
C ILE A 90 -8.66 -13.22 -2.73
N ASN A 91 -8.26 -14.37 -2.20
CA ASN A 91 -9.18 -15.47 -1.93
C ASN A 91 -9.87 -15.28 -0.57
N GLY A 92 -10.87 -16.12 -0.28
CA GLY A 92 -11.64 -16.04 0.96
C GLY A 92 -10.88 -16.40 2.24
N ASP A 93 -9.61 -16.82 2.14
CA ASP A 93 -8.75 -17.13 3.30
C ASP A 93 -8.01 -15.87 3.81
N VAL A 94 -8.03 -14.78 3.04
CA VAL A 94 -7.46 -13.48 3.41
C VAL A 94 -8.56 -12.58 3.97
N GLU A 95 -8.42 -12.16 5.22
CA GLU A 95 -9.32 -11.17 5.84
C GLU A 95 -9.03 -9.78 5.27
N LEU A 96 -9.97 -9.20 4.51
CA LEU A 96 -9.86 -7.83 4.00
C LEU A 96 -10.47 -6.83 5.00
N ILE A 97 -9.70 -5.83 5.40
CA ILE A 97 -10.10 -4.76 6.33
C ILE A 97 -9.94 -3.42 5.62
N GLU A 98 -11.03 -2.79 5.26
CA GLU A 98 -11.01 -1.50 4.55
C GLU A 98 -11.32 -0.37 5.52
N MET A 99 -10.53 0.71 5.46
CA MET A 99 -10.65 1.83 6.39
C MET A 99 -10.71 3.15 5.63
N GLU A 100 -11.70 3.99 5.95
CA GLU A 100 -11.85 5.36 5.45
C GLU A 100 -10.83 6.32 6.09
N THR A 101 -9.56 5.95 6.00
CA THR A 101 -8.42 6.64 6.61
C THR A 101 -7.24 6.63 5.65
N ALA A 102 -6.37 7.64 5.72
CA ALA A 102 -5.05 7.56 5.12
C ALA A 102 -4.17 6.58 5.90
N ILE A 103 -3.11 6.06 5.27
CA ILE A 103 -2.19 5.09 5.89
C ILE A 103 -1.53 5.60 7.18
N ASN A 104 -1.36 6.93 7.30
CA ASN A 104 -0.71 7.56 8.45
C ASN A 104 -1.68 7.97 9.57
N ASP A 105 -2.97 7.63 9.45
CA ASP A 105 -3.94 7.85 10.53
C ASP A 105 -3.62 6.95 11.73
N GLU A 106 -3.76 7.49 12.95
CA GLU A 106 -3.50 6.73 14.19
C GLU A 106 -4.41 5.50 14.30
N THR A 107 -5.67 5.60 13.86
CA THR A 107 -6.63 4.50 13.88
C THR A 107 -6.18 3.37 12.96
N PHE A 108 -5.64 3.69 11.79
CA PHE A 108 -5.10 2.71 10.84
C PHE A 108 -3.96 1.91 11.48
N ALA A 109 -3.02 2.61 12.14
CA ALA A 109 -1.91 1.99 12.85
C ALA A 109 -2.38 1.10 14.01
N ILE A 110 -3.34 1.57 14.80
CA ILE A 110 -3.92 0.79 15.92
C ILE A 110 -4.60 -0.48 15.40
N THR A 111 -5.41 -0.39 14.34
CA THR A 111 -6.09 -1.56 13.77
C THR A 111 -5.12 -2.65 13.32
N ILE A 112 -4.00 -2.28 12.69
CA ILE A 112 -2.96 -3.24 12.31
C ILE A 112 -2.30 -3.86 13.55
N ALA A 113 -1.98 -3.05 14.57
CA ALA A 113 -1.36 -3.54 15.80
C ALA A 113 -2.28 -4.51 16.55
N GLU A 114 -3.57 -4.21 16.65
CA GLU A 114 -4.59 -5.06 17.27
C GLU A 114 -4.75 -6.39 16.52
N LYS A 115 -4.78 -6.37 15.18
CA LYS A 115 -4.86 -7.57 14.35
C LYS A 115 -3.62 -8.45 14.52
N LEU A 116 -2.43 -7.86 14.58
CA LEU A 116 -1.20 -8.60 14.85
C LEU A 116 -1.20 -9.22 16.25
N ASP A 117 -1.60 -8.46 17.27
CA ASP A 117 -1.67 -8.95 18.66
C ASP A 117 -2.69 -10.09 18.80
N GLU A 118 -3.83 -10.03 18.11
CA GLU A 118 -4.79 -11.13 17.99
C GLU A 118 -4.12 -12.41 17.47
N TYR A 119 -3.38 -12.32 16.36
CA TYR A 119 -2.65 -13.46 15.80
C TYR A 119 -1.61 -14.03 16.77
N MET A 120 -0.84 -13.17 17.44
CA MET A 120 0.16 -13.59 18.41
C MET A 120 -0.44 -14.31 19.61
N ARG A 121 -1.58 -13.82 20.13
CA ARG A 121 -2.31 -14.47 21.22
C ARG A 121 -2.84 -15.85 20.80
N ASN A 122 -3.38 -15.96 19.59
CA ASN A 122 -3.91 -17.22 19.06
C ASN A 122 -2.83 -18.30 18.85
N THR A 123 -1.58 -17.91 18.58
CA THR A 123 -0.44 -18.83 18.47
C THR A 123 0.26 -19.11 19.80
N GLY A 124 -0.23 -18.57 20.92
CA GLY A 124 0.37 -18.75 22.25
C GLY A 124 1.70 -18.01 22.45
N THR A 125 2.01 -17.05 21.56
CA THR A 125 3.22 -16.22 21.59
C THR A 125 2.93 -14.77 21.98
N GLY A 126 1.69 -14.46 22.37
CA GLY A 126 1.27 -13.15 22.83
C GLY A 126 1.81 -12.81 24.23
N PRO A 127 1.93 -11.51 24.56
CA PRO A 127 2.27 -11.10 25.92
C PRO A 127 1.24 -11.62 26.92
N VAL A 128 1.71 -12.16 28.03
CA VAL A 128 0.83 -12.57 29.14
C VAL A 128 0.29 -11.30 29.78
N SER A 129 -1.04 -11.15 29.76
CA SER A 129 -1.76 -10.06 30.44
C SER A 129 -1.49 -10.00 31.92
#